data_AF-A0A5K1AW89-F1
#
_entry.id   AF-A0A5K1AW89-F1
#
_cell.length_a   1.000
_cell.length_b   1.000
_cell.length_c   1.000
_cell.angle_alpha   90.00
_cell.angle_beta   90.00
_cell.angle_gamma   90.00
#
_symmetry.space_group_name_H-M   'P 1'
#
loop_
_entity.id
_entity.type
_entity.pdbx_description
1 polymer ?
#
loop_
_entity_poly.entity_id
_entity_poly.type
_entity_poly.pdbx_seq_one_letter_code
_entity_poly.pdbx_strand_id
1 'polypeptide(L)'
;FFIDCGSSQETILGDLRWIPDDGFIKVGNKTTIQTPSLLPGLSSLRFFPDTSAIKYCYTLPVVRGARYLVRTTYFYGNFDGRGDPPVFNQIVEGTLWSVVNTTADYSQGLSTFYEIILAATGKTLSVCLARNQHTASSPFISALELVLLEQSLYNSTDFSKFALTTVSRHSFGHNGNMI
;
A
#
# COMPACT_ATOMS: atom_id res chain seq x y z
N PHE A 1 -4.38 -2.56 10.83
CA PHE A 1 -4.40 -1.12 10.53
C PHE A 1 -4.91 -0.95 9.11
N PHE A 2 -5.92 -0.09 8.92
CA PHE A 2 -6.36 0.37 7.61
C PHE A 2 -6.01 1.85 7.54
N ILE A 3 -5.03 2.21 6.72
CA ILE A 3 -4.43 3.56 6.72
C ILE A 3 -4.82 4.25 5.43
N ASP A 4 -5.51 5.38 5.56
CA ASP A 4 -5.89 6.28 4.47
C ASP A 4 -4.79 7.33 4.30
N CYS A 5 -3.92 7.09 3.31
CA CYS A 5 -2.72 7.89 3.12
C CYS A 5 -3.09 9.28 2.59
N GLY A 6 -2.58 10.32 3.24
CA GLY A 6 -2.91 11.69 2.89
C GLY A 6 -4.26 12.21 3.40
N SER A 7 -5.09 11.36 4.02
CA SER A 7 -6.28 11.85 4.72
C SER A 7 -5.90 12.64 5.98
N SER A 8 -6.80 13.53 6.39
CA SER A 8 -6.74 14.21 7.70
C SER A 8 -7.88 13.78 8.63
N GLN A 9 -8.77 12.91 8.16
CA GLN A 9 -9.95 12.45 8.89
C GLN A 9 -10.01 10.93 8.89
N GLU A 10 -10.52 10.38 9.99
CA GLU A 10 -10.87 8.97 10.04
C GLU A 10 -12.18 8.73 9.28
N THR A 11 -12.27 7.59 8.61
CA THR A 11 -13.48 7.17 7.89
C THR A 11 -13.87 5.76 8.30
N ILE A 12 -15.17 5.49 8.40
CA ILE A 12 -15.71 4.17 8.69
C ILE A 12 -16.38 3.64 7.42
N LEU A 13 -15.97 2.45 6.98
CA LEU A 13 -16.55 1.73 5.84
C LEU A 13 -16.97 0.33 6.30
N GLY A 14 -18.27 0.14 6.55
CA GLY A 14 -18.75 -1.07 7.22
C GLY A 14 -18.09 -1.21 8.60
N ASP A 15 -17.46 -2.35 8.85
CA ASP A 15 -16.74 -2.62 10.10
C ASP A 15 -15.27 -2.16 10.07
N LEU A 16 -14.82 -1.57 8.95
CA LEU A 16 -13.44 -1.14 8.77
C LEU A 16 -13.27 0.33 9.14
N ARG A 17 -12.40 0.60 10.11
CA ARG A 17 -11.97 1.95 10.48
C ARG A 17 -10.66 2.30 9.77
N TRP A 18 -10.75 3.27 8.85
CA TRP A 18 -9.63 3.86 8.14
C TRP A 18 -9.10 5.07 8.92
N ILE A 19 -7.80 5.10 9.19
CA ILE A 19 -7.14 6.14 9.98
C ILE A 19 -6.11 6.93 9.16
N PRO A 20 -5.87 8.22 9.48
CA PRO A 20 -4.80 9.01 8.87
C PRO A 20 -3.41 8.40 9.06
N ASP A 21 -2.49 8.77 8.16
CA ASP A 21 -1.17 8.17 8.07
C ASP A 21 -0.05 8.89 8.85
N ASP A 22 -0.32 10.06 9.43
CA ASP A 22 0.71 10.90 10.11
C ASP A 22 1.37 10.23 11.32
N GLY A 23 0.70 9.21 11.88
CA GLY A 23 1.27 8.37 12.95
C GLY A 23 2.38 7.44 12.47
N PHE A 24 2.43 7.12 11.17
CA PHE A 24 3.28 6.08 10.61
C PHE A 24 4.39 6.63 9.69
N ILE A 25 4.25 7.87 9.20
CA ILE A 25 5.24 8.54 8.35
C ILE A 25 5.27 10.05 8.65
N LYS A 26 6.45 10.68 8.53
CA LYS A 26 6.67 12.11 8.85
C LYS A 26 7.02 12.99 7.66
N VAL A 27 7.18 12.41 6.48
CA VAL A 27 7.62 13.09 5.25
C VAL A 27 6.57 12.93 4.15
N GLY A 28 6.75 13.63 3.04
CA GLY A 28 5.82 13.62 1.92
C GLY A 28 4.65 14.59 2.11
N ASN A 29 4.00 14.89 0.99
CA ASN A 29 2.92 15.85 0.87
C ASN A 29 1.60 15.10 0.70
N LYS A 30 0.51 15.72 1.15
CA LYS A 30 -0.85 15.16 1.05
C LYS A 30 -1.63 15.87 -0.05
N THR A 31 -2.50 15.15 -0.73
CA THR A 31 -3.49 15.76 -1.62
C THR A 31 -4.77 14.92 -1.68
N THR A 32 -5.84 15.54 -2.15
CA THR A 32 -7.14 14.92 -2.38
C THR A 32 -7.39 14.75 -3.86
N ILE A 33 -8.04 13.65 -4.24
CA ILE A 33 -8.41 13.35 -5.62
C ILE A 33 -9.88 13.69 -5.84
N GLN A 34 -10.17 14.49 -6.85
CA GLN A 34 -11.52 14.94 -7.18
C GLN A 34 -12.24 13.99 -8.15
N THR A 35 -12.20 12.70 -7.87
CA THR A 35 -12.97 11.70 -8.62
C THR A 35 -14.22 11.34 -7.83
N PRO A 36 -15.43 11.43 -8.42
CA PRO A 36 -16.66 11.09 -7.72
C PRO A 36 -16.72 9.60 -7.38
N SER A 37 -17.39 9.28 -6.28
CA SER A 37 -17.73 7.90 -5.89
C SER A 37 -16.54 6.97 -5.64
N LEU A 38 -15.38 7.52 -5.27
CA LEU A 38 -14.26 6.71 -4.80
C LEU A 38 -14.56 6.07 -3.45
N LEU A 39 -14.04 4.85 -3.25
CA LEU A 39 -14.05 4.20 -1.95
C LEU A 39 -13.16 4.99 -0.96
N PRO A 40 -13.49 4.96 0.35
CA PRO A 40 -12.58 5.39 1.41
C PRO A 40 -11.18 4.79 1.23
N GLY A 41 -10.13 5.57 1.50
CA GLY A 41 -8.74 5.19 1.22
C GLY A 41 -8.25 5.47 -0.20
N LEU A 42 -9.11 5.90 -1.12
CA LEU A 42 -8.71 6.27 -2.50
C LEU A 42 -8.93 7.75 -2.82
N SER A 43 -9.70 8.47 -2.02
CA SER A 43 -9.99 9.91 -2.20
C SER A 43 -8.83 10.83 -1.80
N SER A 44 -7.81 10.28 -1.15
CA SER A 44 -6.59 10.97 -0.77
C SER A 44 -5.37 10.13 -1.12
N LEU A 45 -4.23 10.80 -1.26
CA LEU A 45 -2.94 10.14 -1.30
C LEU A 45 -1.86 10.97 -0.62
N ARG A 46 -0.78 10.29 -0.23
CA ARG A 46 0.49 10.91 0.11
C ARG A 46 1.49 10.68 -1.02
N PHE A 47 2.17 11.73 -1.43
CA PHE A 47 3.21 11.69 -2.46
C PHE A 47 4.55 12.23 -1.95
N PHE A 48 5.64 11.79 -2.56
CA PHE A 48 7.00 12.08 -2.11
C PHE A 48 7.79 12.81 -3.22
N PRO A 49 7.71 14.15 -3.26
CA PRO A 49 8.34 14.95 -4.31
C PRO A 49 9.83 15.21 -4.08
N ASP A 50 10.31 15.04 -2.84
CA ASP A 50 11.73 15.14 -2.52
C ASP A 50 12.52 14.13 -3.37
N THR A 51 13.66 14.55 -3.89
CA THR A 51 14.56 13.72 -4.71
C THR A 51 15.90 13.48 -4.02
N SER A 52 16.14 14.12 -2.88
CA SER A 52 17.36 13.93 -2.08
C SER A 52 17.35 12.62 -1.30
N ALA A 53 16.17 12.14 -0.90
CA ALA A 53 16.00 10.85 -0.26
C ALA A 53 15.78 9.71 -1.27
N ILE A 54 16.40 8.57 -1.00
CA ILE A 54 16.34 7.37 -1.86
C ILE A 54 15.05 6.58 -1.62
N LYS A 55 14.51 6.63 -0.39
CA LYS A 55 13.28 5.92 0.02
C LYS A 55 12.51 6.65 1.12
N TYR A 56 11.21 6.41 1.16
CA TYR A 56 10.25 6.98 2.11
C TYR A 56 9.51 5.84 2.81
N CYS A 57 9.68 5.71 4.11
CA CYS A 57 9.26 4.51 4.85
C CYS A 57 8.15 4.81 5.85
N TYR A 58 7.07 4.05 5.75
CA TYR A 58 6.09 3.86 6.82
C TYR A 58 6.67 2.91 7.87
N THR A 59 6.43 3.21 9.14
CA THR A 59 6.81 2.34 10.27
C THR A 59 5.56 1.95 11.03
N LEU A 60 5.21 0.66 10.97
CA LEU A 60 3.98 0.10 11.54
C LEU A 60 4.32 -0.72 12.79
N PRO A 61 3.61 -0.56 13.92
CA PRO A 61 3.80 -1.41 15.08
C PRO A 61 3.26 -2.82 14.81
N VAL A 62 4.05 -3.85 15.16
CA VAL A 62 3.72 -5.27 14.95
C VAL A 62 4.18 -6.12 16.12
N VAL A 63 3.65 -7.34 16.20
CA VAL A 63 4.08 -8.37 17.15
C VAL A 63 5.13 -9.24 16.46
N ARG A 64 6.33 -9.31 17.04
CA ARG A 64 7.41 -10.17 16.55
C ARG A 64 6.91 -11.62 16.43
N GLY A 65 7.19 -12.25 15.28
CA GLY A 65 6.83 -13.63 14.96
C GLY A 65 5.39 -13.81 14.47
N ALA A 66 4.53 -12.79 14.59
CA ALA A 66 3.19 -12.83 14.03
C ALA A 66 3.22 -12.64 12.51
N ARG A 67 2.22 -13.20 11.81
CA ARG A 67 2.09 -13.13 10.36
C ARG A 67 1.15 -12.01 9.97
N TYR A 68 1.53 -11.25 8.95
CA TYR A 68 0.77 -10.12 8.48
C TYR A 68 0.57 -10.19 6.97
N LEU A 69 -0.65 -9.88 6.53
CA LEU A 69 -0.90 -9.41 5.18
C LEU A 69 -0.62 -7.90 5.17
N VAL A 70 0.28 -7.48 4.28
CA VAL A 70 0.50 -6.08 3.92
C VAL A 70 -0.09 -5.86 2.54
N ARG A 71 -0.99 -4.89 2.40
CA ARG A 71 -1.52 -4.44 1.11
C ARG A 71 -1.22 -2.96 0.91
N THR A 72 -0.63 -2.63 -0.23
CA THR A 72 -0.46 -1.25 -0.69
C THR A 72 -1.41 -1.00 -1.85
N THR A 73 -2.08 0.14 -1.84
CA THR A 73 -3.02 0.52 -2.91
C THR A 73 -2.69 1.90 -3.46
N TYR A 74 -2.76 2.01 -4.78
CA TYR A 74 -2.32 3.15 -5.56
C TYR A 74 -3.43 3.55 -6.53
N PHE A 75 -4.08 4.68 -6.25
CA PHE A 75 -4.98 5.34 -7.19
C PHE A 75 -4.35 6.68 -7.60
N TYR A 76 -3.85 6.77 -8.84
CA TYR A 76 -3.11 7.95 -9.31
C TYR A 76 -4.04 9.18 -9.46
N GLY A 77 -5.23 9.00 -10.03
CA GLY A 77 -6.23 10.06 -10.16
C GLY A 77 -5.74 11.35 -10.83
N ASN A 78 -4.63 11.30 -11.57
CA ASN A 78 -3.94 12.45 -12.13
C ASN A 78 -3.61 13.57 -11.11
N PHE A 79 -3.22 13.18 -9.88
CA PHE A 79 -3.07 14.13 -8.77
C PHE A 79 -2.05 15.26 -9.00
N ASP A 80 -1.06 15.05 -9.89
CA ASP A 80 -0.03 16.02 -10.24
C ASP A 80 -0.28 16.69 -11.61
N GLY A 81 -1.40 16.39 -12.27
CA GLY A 81 -1.82 16.98 -13.54
C GLY A 81 -0.99 16.55 -14.75
N ARG A 82 -0.07 15.58 -14.63
CA ARG A 82 0.83 15.17 -15.72
C ARG A 82 0.24 14.16 -16.69
N GLY A 83 -0.79 13.43 -16.27
CA GLY A 83 -1.38 12.35 -17.04
C GLY A 83 -0.46 11.15 -17.26
N ASP A 84 0.66 11.09 -16.55
CA ASP A 84 1.69 10.05 -16.66
C ASP A 84 2.12 9.59 -15.26
N PRO A 85 1.60 8.45 -14.76
CA PRO A 85 1.90 7.97 -13.43
C PRO A 85 3.38 7.58 -13.25
N PRO A 86 3.99 7.84 -12.08
CA PRO A 86 5.37 7.44 -11.83
C PRO A 86 5.53 5.93 -11.68
N VAL A 87 6.66 5.42 -12.13
CA VAL A 87 7.13 4.06 -11.85
C VAL A 87 8.18 4.11 -10.74
N PHE A 88 8.00 3.31 -9.68
CA PHE A 88 8.89 3.32 -8.52
C PHE A 88 8.93 1.93 -7.84
N ASN A 89 9.85 1.73 -6.91
CA ASN A 89 9.96 0.48 -6.17
C ASN A 89 9.18 0.57 -4.85
N GLN A 90 8.63 -0.57 -4.41
CA GLN A 90 8.22 -0.76 -3.02
C GLN A 90 9.07 -1.83 -2.34
N ILE A 91 9.35 -1.61 -1.07
CA ILE A 91 10.30 -2.37 -0.26
C ILE A 91 9.60 -2.71 1.05
N VAL A 92 9.73 -3.95 1.51
CA VAL A 92 9.27 -4.39 2.83
C VAL A 92 10.45 -4.91 3.63
N GLU A 93 10.63 -4.45 4.88
CA GLU A 93 11.73 -4.88 5.75
C GLU A 93 13.12 -4.81 5.08
N GLY A 94 13.35 -3.77 4.28
CA GLY A 94 14.60 -3.57 3.54
C GLY A 94 14.79 -4.46 2.30
N THR A 95 13.85 -5.36 2.00
CA THR A 95 13.86 -6.23 0.82
C THR A 95 12.97 -5.66 -0.28
N LEU A 96 13.48 -5.63 -1.52
CA LEU A 96 12.68 -5.22 -2.68
C LEU A 96 11.47 -6.16 -2.80
N TRP A 97 10.27 -5.60 -2.76
CA TRP A 97 9.03 -6.35 -2.87
C TRP A 97 8.55 -6.37 -4.32
N SER A 98 8.29 -5.20 -4.92
CA SER A 98 7.94 -5.12 -6.34
C SER A 98 8.19 -3.73 -6.93
N VAL A 99 8.06 -3.63 -8.26
CA VAL A 99 7.95 -2.35 -8.96
C VAL A 99 6.46 -1.98 -9.03
N VAL A 100 6.15 -0.77 -8.58
CA VAL A 100 4.83 -0.16 -8.70
C VAL A 100 4.75 0.53 -10.07
N ASN A 101 3.78 0.10 -10.87
CA ASN A 101 3.45 0.71 -12.14
C ASN A 101 1.93 0.71 -12.31
N THR A 102 1.35 1.91 -12.32
CA THR A 102 -0.10 2.14 -12.34
C THR A 102 -0.60 2.59 -13.73
N THR A 103 0.25 2.63 -14.76
CA THR A 103 -0.09 3.17 -16.09
C THR A 103 -1.30 2.48 -16.73
N ALA A 104 -1.36 1.15 -16.66
CA ALA A 104 -2.45 0.37 -17.26
C ALA A 104 -3.77 0.47 -16.49
N ASP A 105 -3.71 0.59 -15.16
CA ASP A 105 -4.91 0.75 -14.33
C ASP A 105 -5.44 2.18 -14.41
N TYR A 106 -4.55 3.18 -14.44
CA TYR A 106 -4.92 4.58 -14.63
C TYR A 106 -5.68 4.81 -15.93
N SER A 107 -5.26 4.21 -17.05
CA SER A 107 -5.96 4.35 -18.34
C SER A 107 -7.38 3.76 -18.32
N GLN A 108 -7.68 2.89 -17.36
CA GLN A 108 -9.00 2.30 -17.13
C GLN A 108 -9.76 2.97 -15.98
N GLY A 109 -9.17 3.99 -15.33
CA GLY A 109 -9.75 4.63 -14.14
C GLY A 109 -9.75 3.73 -12.90
N LEU A 110 -8.84 2.76 -12.83
CA LEU A 110 -8.73 1.77 -11.76
C LEU A 110 -7.55 2.06 -10.82
N SER A 111 -7.58 1.45 -9.63
CA SER A 111 -6.47 1.43 -8.69
C SER A 111 -5.65 0.15 -8.83
N THR A 112 -4.33 0.25 -8.66
CA THR A 112 -3.45 -0.91 -8.55
C THR A 112 -3.26 -1.26 -7.07
N PHE A 113 -3.21 -2.54 -6.72
CA PHE A 113 -2.80 -2.97 -5.38
C PHE A 113 -1.80 -4.12 -5.43
N TYR A 114 -0.99 -4.24 -4.39
CA TYR A 114 -0.02 -5.31 -4.21
C TYR A 114 -0.18 -5.88 -2.82
N GLU A 115 -0.07 -7.21 -2.71
CA GLU A 115 -0.18 -7.92 -1.44
C GLU A 115 1.04 -8.80 -1.17
N ILE A 116 1.49 -8.78 0.08
CA ILE A 116 2.54 -9.66 0.60
C ILE A 116 2.17 -10.17 1.97
N ILE A 117 2.48 -11.45 2.20
CA ILE A 117 2.35 -12.09 3.50
C ILE A 117 3.75 -12.40 4.01
N LEU A 118 4.06 -11.91 5.21
CA LEU A 118 5.34 -12.13 5.86
C LEU A 118 5.19 -12.25 7.39
N ALA A 119 6.18 -12.85 8.04
CA ALA A 119 6.30 -12.79 9.49
C ALA A 119 7.10 -11.56 9.91
N ALA A 120 6.64 -10.87 10.95
CA ALA A 120 7.37 -9.74 11.51
C ALA A 120 8.63 -10.21 12.25
N THR A 121 9.80 -9.67 11.89
CA THR A 121 11.08 -10.02 12.53
C THR A 121 11.37 -9.17 13.78
N GLY A 122 10.69 -8.04 13.93
CA GLY A 122 10.85 -7.08 15.01
C GLY A 122 9.53 -6.66 15.65
N LYS A 123 9.56 -5.54 16.38
CA LYS A 123 8.37 -4.88 16.95
C LYS A 123 7.74 -3.84 16.00
N THR A 124 8.40 -3.61 14.88
CA THR A 124 7.96 -2.71 13.82
C THR A 124 8.13 -3.40 12.48
N LEU A 125 7.29 -3.04 11.52
CA LEU A 125 7.37 -3.44 10.12
C LEU A 125 7.47 -2.18 9.27
N SER A 126 8.43 -2.17 8.36
CA SER A 126 8.71 -1.07 7.45
C SER A 126 8.19 -1.36 6.05
N VAL A 127 7.44 -0.41 5.49
CA VAL A 127 7.00 -0.41 4.09
C VAL A 127 7.49 0.87 3.46
N CYS A 128 8.38 0.77 2.47
CA CYS A 128 9.00 1.93 1.86
C CYS A 128 8.67 2.04 0.37
N LEU A 129 8.51 3.28 -0.09
CA LEU A 129 8.52 3.62 -1.51
C LEU A 129 9.89 4.19 -1.87
N ALA A 130 10.50 3.75 -2.96
CA ALA A 130 11.82 4.17 -3.36
C ALA A 130 11.86 4.56 -4.83
N ARG A 131 12.54 5.66 -5.14
CA ARG A 131 12.79 6.06 -6.52
C ARG A 131 13.70 5.02 -7.20
N ASN A 132 13.49 4.80 -8.48
CA ASN A 132 14.34 3.98 -9.34
C ASN A 132 14.70 4.76 -10.62
N GLN A 133 15.45 4.13 -11.53
CA GLN A 133 15.91 4.76 -12.78
C GLN A 133 14.78 5.19 -13.73
N HIS A 134 13.55 4.71 -13.53
CA HIS A 134 12.37 5.03 -14.34
C HIS A 134 11.43 6.03 -13.65
N THR A 135 11.75 6.51 -12.44
CA THR A 135 10.86 7.40 -11.69
C THR A 135 10.89 8.82 -12.24
N ALA A 136 9.90 9.14 -13.08
CA ALA A 136 9.75 10.45 -13.73
C ALA A 136 9.05 11.52 -12.87
N SER A 137 8.18 11.12 -11.92
CA SER A 137 7.48 12.03 -11.00
C SER A 137 7.55 11.53 -9.55
N SER A 138 6.57 11.85 -8.70
CA SER A 138 6.63 11.60 -7.25
C SER A 138 6.05 10.23 -6.91
N PRO A 139 6.79 9.28 -6.31
CA PRO A 139 6.18 8.09 -5.71
C PRO A 139 5.01 8.48 -4.80
N PHE A 140 3.97 7.68 -4.78
CA PHE A 140 2.76 7.99 -4.03
C PHE A 140 2.12 6.72 -3.49
N ILE A 141 1.20 6.87 -2.53
CA ILE A 141 0.40 5.78 -1.97
C ILE A 141 -0.94 6.33 -1.50
N SER A 142 -2.02 5.61 -1.80
CA SER A 142 -3.40 6.00 -1.42
C SER A 142 -3.83 5.28 -0.14
N ALA A 143 -3.51 3.99 -0.03
CA ALA A 143 -3.87 3.20 1.15
C ALA A 143 -2.78 2.18 1.52
N LEU A 144 -2.65 1.93 2.82
CA LEU A 144 -1.78 0.91 3.40
C LEU A 144 -2.56 0.10 4.44
N GLU A 145 -2.65 -1.20 4.19
CA GLU A 145 -3.37 -2.13 5.06
C GLU A 145 -2.38 -3.12 5.67
N LEU A 146 -2.52 -3.33 6.98
CA LEU A 146 -1.75 -4.29 7.75
C LEU A 146 -2.72 -5.15 8.56
N VAL A 147 -2.92 -6.38 8.11
CA VAL A 147 -3.89 -7.31 8.70
C VAL A 147 -3.12 -8.44 9.38
N LEU A 148 -3.37 -8.63 10.68
CA LEU A 148 -2.86 -9.79 11.42
C LEU A 148 -3.56 -11.05 10.93
N LEU A 149 -2.79 -12.05 10.53
CA LEU A 149 -3.30 -13.34 10.07
C LEU A 149 -3.20 -14.39 11.17
N GLU A 150 -4.13 -15.35 11.14
CA GLU A 150 -4.04 -16.53 11.98
C GLU A 150 -2.82 -17.39 11.61
N GLN A 151 -2.18 -18.00 12.60
CA GLN A 151 -1.01 -18.85 12.39
C GLN A 151 -1.33 -20.17 11.66
N SER A 152 -2.61 -20.52 11.55
CA SER A 152 -3.09 -21.66 10.74
C SER A 152 -2.96 -21.36 9.24
N LEU A 153 -3.09 -20.10 8.82
CA LEU A 153 -3.04 -19.70 7.42
C LEU A 153 -1.61 -19.80 6.87
N TYR A 154 -1.48 -20.44 5.71
CA TYR A 154 -0.20 -20.66 5.01
C TYR A 154 0.86 -21.38 5.85
N ASN A 155 0.43 -22.31 6.72
CA ASN A 155 1.31 -23.04 7.65
C ASN A 155 2.39 -23.91 6.98
N SER A 156 2.27 -24.20 5.69
CA SER A 156 3.27 -24.93 4.90
C SER A 156 4.49 -24.09 4.52
N THR A 157 4.46 -22.77 4.75
CA THR A 157 5.55 -21.85 4.40
C THR A 157 6.47 -21.56 5.58
N ASP A 158 7.79 -21.67 5.37
CA ASP A 158 8.81 -21.22 6.32
C ASP A 158 8.97 -19.69 6.24
N PHE A 159 8.14 -18.98 7.00
CA PHE A 159 8.18 -17.51 7.06
C PHE A 159 9.43 -16.93 7.77
N SER A 160 10.33 -17.78 8.28
CA SER A 160 11.65 -17.29 8.73
C SER A 160 12.59 -16.99 7.55
N LYS A 161 12.27 -17.52 6.36
CA LYS A 161 13.08 -17.38 5.13
C LYS A 161 12.31 -16.79 3.97
N PHE A 162 10.99 -17.02 3.91
CA PHE A 162 10.18 -16.70 2.74
C PHE A 162 9.04 -15.74 3.09
N ALA A 163 8.60 -14.99 2.08
CA ALA A 163 7.37 -14.24 2.07
C ALA A 163 6.53 -14.68 0.86
N LEU A 164 5.21 -14.51 0.92
CA LEU A 164 4.30 -14.86 -0.17
C LEU A 164 3.78 -13.60 -0.81
N THR A 165 3.90 -13.47 -2.13
CA THR A 165 3.26 -12.40 -2.89
C THR A 165 2.02 -12.93 -3.59
N THR A 166 0.94 -12.15 -3.59
CA THR A 166 -0.28 -12.56 -4.30
C THR A 166 -0.06 -12.46 -5.80
N VAL A 167 -0.32 -13.56 -6.52
CA VAL A 167 -0.36 -13.56 -7.99
C VAL A 167 -1.80 -13.36 -8.47
N SER A 168 -2.74 -14.10 -7.89
CA SER A 168 -4.17 -13.95 -8.15
C SER A 168 -5.00 -14.44 -6.97
N ARG A 169 -6.22 -13.91 -6.87
CA ARG A 169 -7.26 -14.38 -5.96
C ARG A 169 -8.52 -14.62 -6.77
N HIS A 170 -9.11 -15.80 -6.64
CA HIS A 170 -10.31 -16.18 -7.36
C HIS A 170 -11.33 -16.72 -6.37
N SER A 171 -12.59 -16.38 -6.58
CA SER A 171 -13.71 -17.00 -5.89
C SER A 171 -14.53 -17.76 -6.92
N PHE A 172 -14.60 -19.09 -6.76
CA PHE A 172 -15.35 -19.94 -7.67
C PHE A 172 -16.74 -20.23 -7.09
N GLY A 173 -17.79 -20.05 -7.90
CA GLY A 173 -19.17 -20.36 -7.51
C GLY A 173 -19.80 -19.35 -6.54
N HIS A 174 -19.24 -18.15 -6.40
CA HIS A 174 -19.77 -17.08 -5.56
C HIS A 174 -20.17 -15.86 -6.40
N ASN A 175 -21.36 -15.29 -6.15
CA ASN A 175 -21.88 -14.12 -6.87
C ASN A 175 -21.68 -12.79 -6.11
N GLY A 176 -20.95 -12.79 -4.99
CA GLY A 176 -20.62 -11.58 -4.22
C GLY A 176 -19.23 -11.03 -4.51
N ASN A 177 -18.94 -9.83 -3.98
CA ASN A 177 -17.62 -9.21 -4.11
C ASN A 177 -16.54 -10.06 -3.42
N MET A 178 -15.39 -10.22 -4.08
CA MET A 178 -14.21 -10.82 -3.46
C MET A 178 -13.64 -9.85 -2.43
N ILE A 179 -13.41 -10.34 -1.21
CA ILE A 179 -12.80 -9.61 -0.09
C ILE A 179 -11.26 -9.61 -0.24
#